data_AF-A0A2V6N0C4-F1
#
_entry.id   AF-A0A2V6N0C4-F1
#
_cell.length_a   1.000
_cell.length_b   1.000
_cell.length_c   1.000
_cell.angle_alpha   90.00
_cell.angle_beta   90.00
_cell.angle_gamma   90.00
#
_symmetry.space_group_name_H-M   'P 1'
#
loop_
_entity.id
_entity.type
_entity.pdbx_description
1 polymer ?
#
loop_
_entity_poly.entity_id
_entity_poly.type
_entity_poly.pdbx_seq_one_letter_code
_entity_poly.pdbx_strand_id
1 'polypeptide(L)'
;MKTPSKTILMLLVIGLVCCGLFSQQAQAVPIVGGISLAGGYTTNTGNINTATAFTSFPFVFVTGVSGSYTGVGTGMSGPSVTMNPFSFNPFSSSVTPLWTFMSAGNTYSFDLTVLSLTQQGNNTLTLNGTGTLHITGFTDTPGTWVFTANNLSDTFSFSSSNGAVGVPDSGSAVALLGIALAGIEGVRRVLRARRS
;
A
#
# COMPACT_ATOMS: atom_id res chain seq x y z
N MET A 1 10.22 52.24 24.41
CA MET A 1 9.94 50.81 24.14
C MET A 1 10.31 49.99 25.37
N LYS A 2 9.35 49.33 26.03
CA LYS A 2 9.65 48.42 27.16
C LYS A 2 10.05 47.07 26.60
N THR A 3 11.25 46.59 26.92
CA THR A 3 11.74 45.27 26.54
C THR A 3 10.88 44.17 27.21
N PRO A 4 10.48 43.11 26.50
CA PRO A 4 9.79 41.98 27.11
C PRO A 4 10.70 41.30 28.15
N SER A 5 10.16 40.89 29.29
CA SER A 5 10.97 40.26 30.35
C SER A 5 11.43 38.87 29.92
N LYS A 6 12.67 38.50 30.26
CA LYS A 6 13.36 37.24 29.91
C LYS A 6 12.49 35.98 30.05
N THR A 7 11.57 35.96 31.02
CA THR A 7 10.61 34.89 31.28
C THR A 7 9.63 34.61 30.14
N ILE A 8 9.14 35.65 29.46
CA ILE A 8 8.21 35.52 28.32
C ILE A 8 8.95 34.94 27.11
N LEU A 9 10.19 35.38 26.91
CA LEU A 9 11.05 34.86 25.85
C LEU A 9 11.37 33.37 26.08
N MET A 10 11.64 32.98 27.33
CA MET A 10 11.95 31.59 27.68
C MET A 10 10.77 30.63 27.49
N LEU A 11 9.56 31.05 27.87
CA LEU A 11 8.33 30.26 27.67
C LEU A 11 8.01 30.06 26.19
N LEU A 12 8.24 31.09 25.36
CA LEU A 12 8.03 31.02 23.92
C LEU A 12 9.03 30.05 23.26
N VAL A 13 10.30 30.09 23.69
CA VAL A 13 11.36 29.19 23.17
C VAL A 13 11.12 27.73 23.58
N ILE A 14 10.72 27.47 24.83
CA ILE A 14 10.43 26.10 25.29
C ILE A 14 9.21 25.53 24.57
N GLY A 15 8.16 26.32 24.37
CA GLY A 15 7.00 25.90 23.56
C GLY A 15 7.37 25.53 22.12
N LEU A 16 8.26 26.30 21.49
CA LEU A 16 8.71 26.07 20.11
C LEU A 16 9.59 24.82 19.99
N VAL A 17 10.47 24.56 20.97
CA VAL A 17 11.35 23.38 21.00
C VAL A 17 10.56 22.11 21.30
N CYS A 18 9.55 22.16 22.17
CA CYS A 18 8.70 20.99 22.47
C CYS A 18 7.79 20.61 21.28
N CYS A 19 7.30 21.57 20.49
CA CYS A 19 6.47 21.27 19.32
C CYS A 19 7.22 20.52 18.21
N GLY A 20 8.53 20.72 18.07
CA GLY A 20 9.36 20.04 17.08
C GLY A 20 9.77 18.61 17.44
N LEU A 21 9.70 18.23 18.72
CA LEU A 21 10.14 16.91 19.21
C LEU A 21 9.03 15.85 19.21
N PHE A 22 7.75 16.26 19.19
CA PHE A 22 6.60 15.35 19.20
C PHE A 22 5.96 15.12 17.81
N SER A 23 6.57 15.62 16.74
CA SER A 23 6.03 15.51 15.38
C SER A 23 6.55 14.32 14.56
N GLN A 24 7.25 13.36 15.19
CA GLN A 24 7.44 12.04 14.57
C GLN A 24 6.12 11.26 14.63
N GLN A 25 5.14 11.74 13.85
CA GLN A 25 4.03 10.90 13.43
C GLN A 25 4.65 9.78 12.59
N ALA A 26 4.59 8.54 13.06
CA ALA A 26 4.74 7.38 12.20
C ALA A 26 3.54 7.37 11.25
N GLN A 27 3.60 8.21 10.21
CA GLN A 27 2.66 8.16 9.10
C GLN A 27 2.92 6.85 8.39
N ALA A 28 1.96 5.94 8.45
CA ALA A 28 2.07 4.70 7.72
C ALA A 28 2.00 5.04 6.22
N VAL A 29 3.12 4.83 5.52
CA VAL A 29 3.29 5.24 4.12
C VAL A 29 2.44 4.30 3.25
N PRO A 30 1.53 4.82 2.41
CA PRO A 30 0.77 3.97 1.50
C PRO A 30 1.69 3.35 0.43
N ILE A 31 1.25 2.24 -0.15
CA ILE A 31 1.95 1.59 -1.26
C ILE A 31 1.67 2.39 -2.54
N VAL A 32 2.72 2.73 -3.29
CA VAL A 32 2.62 3.49 -4.55
C VAL A 32 3.37 2.76 -5.65
N GLY A 33 2.99 2.96 -6.91
CA GLY A 33 3.57 2.25 -8.04
C GLY A 33 2.96 0.87 -8.20
N GLY A 34 3.71 -0.04 -8.83
CA GLY A 34 3.20 -1.35 -9.18
C GLY A 34 4.28 -2.38 -9.47
N ILE A 35 3.82 -3.63 -9.44
CA ILE A 35 4.63 -4.81 -9.70
C ILE A 35 4.02 -5.63 -10.83
N SER A 36 4.88 -6.19 -11.67
CA SER A 36 4.52 -7.12 -12.71
C SER A 36 5.15 -8.46 -12.48
N LEU A 37 4.34 -9.50 -12.67
CA LEU A 37 4.68 -10.89 -12.48
C LEU A 37 4.49 -11.63 -13.80
N ALA A 38 5.29 -12.66 -14.02
CA ALA A 38 5.09 -13.63 -15.09
C ALA A 38 5.46 -15.02 -14.58
N GLY A 39 4.93 -16.04 -15.23
CA GLY A 39 5.16 -17.44 -14.88
C GLY A 39 4.24 -18.33 -15.67
N GLY A 40 4.33 -19.63 -15.39
CA GLY A 40 3.43 -20.64 -15.93
C GLY A 40 2.11 -20.71 -15.16
N TYR A 41 1.12 -21.37 -15.77
CA TYR A 41 -0.11 -21.75 -15.09
C TYR A 41 -0.59 -23.12 -15.58
N THR A 42 -1.44 -23.77 -14.80
CA THR A 42 -2.25 -24.92 -15.25
C THR A 42 -3.72 -24.63 -15.01
N THR A 43 -4.57 -25.13 -15.89
CA THR A 43 -6.03 -24.96 -15.81
C THR A 43 -6.72 -26.28 -15.52
N ASN A 44 -7.90 -26.22 -14.92
CA ASN A 44 -8.70 -27.41 -14.61
C ASN A 44 -9.13 -28.22 -15.86
N THR A 45 -9.15 -27.61 -17.04
CA THR A 45 -9.50 -28.26 -18.31
C THR A 45 -8.30 -28.50 -19.23
N GLY A 46 -7.11 -28.00 -18.88
CA GLY A 46 -5.95 -27.97 -19.77
C GLY A 46 -6.07 -27.01 -20.96
N ASN A 47 -7.14 -26.19 -21.05
CA ASN A 47 -7.35 -25.24 -22.14
C ASN A 47 -7.97 -23.95 -21.63
N ILE A 48 -7.27 -22.82 -21.82
CA ILE A 48 -7.73 -21.51 -21.33
C ILE A 48 -9.11 -21.08 -21.88
N ASN A 49 -9.50 -21.56 -23.07
CA ASN A 49 -10.78 -21.22 -23.69
C ASN A 49 -11.98 -21.84 -22.97
N THR A 50 -11.79 -22.93 -22.23
CA THR A 50 -12.85 -23.67 -21.52
C THR A 50 -12.63 -23.74 -20.01
N ALA A 51 -11.48 -23.27 -19.54
CA ALA A 51 -11.12 -23.28 -18.14
C ALA A 51 -12.06 -22.42 -17.30
N THR A 52 -12.27 -22.85 -16.06
CA THR A 52 -13.02 -22.08 -15.05
C THR A 52 -12.20 -21.85 -13.79
N ALA A 53 -11.04 -22.50 -13.68
CA ALA A 53 -10.12 -22.36 -12.57
C ALA A 53 -8.67 -22.59 -12.99
N PHE A 54 -7.76 -21.96 -12.26
CA PHE A 54 -6.34 -22.33 -12.24
C PHE A 54 -6.10 -23.36 -11.16
N THR A 55 -5.31 -24.37 -11.48
CA THR A 55 -4.96 -25.48 -10.56
C THR A 55 -3.55 -25.35 -10.00
N SER A 56 -2.64 -24.67 -10.71
CA SER A 56 -1.30 -24.36 -10.22
C SER A 56 -0.66 -23.21 -11.00
N PHE A 57 0.37 -22.61 -10.42
CA PHE A 57 1.17 -21.55 -11.02
C PHE A 57 2.68 -21.85 -10.85
N PRO A 58 3.30 -22.62 -11.76
CA PRO A 58 4.71 -22.93 -11.69
C PRO A 58 5.59 -21.76 -12.14
N PHE A 59 6.78 -21.62 -11.53
CA PHE A 59 7.84 -20.69 -11.95
C PHE A 59 7.37 -19.23 -12.08
N VAL A 60 6.66 -18.70 -11.08
CA VAL A 60 6.27 -17.29 -11.07
C VAL A 60 7.41 -16.42 -10.54
N PHE A 61 7.72 -15.34 -11.25
CA PHE A 61 8.77 -14.39 -10.91
C PHE A 61 8.37 -12.95 -11.27
N VAL A 62 9.08 -11.99 -10.70
CA VAL A 62 8.86 -10.56 -10.93
C VAL A 62 9.51 -10.12 -12.24
N THR A 63 8.78 -9.42 -13.10
CA THR A 63 9.26 -8.94 -14.41
C THR A 63 9.41 -7.42 -14.49
N GLY A 64 8.69 -6.68 -13.66
CA GLY A 64 8.73 -5.22 -13.65
C GLY A 64 8.31 -4.65 -12.31
N VAL A 65 8.87 -3.52 -11.93
CA VAL A 65 8.63 -2.86 -10.64
C VAL A 65 8.64 -1.34 -10.79
N SER A 66 7.92 -0.66 -9.91
CA SER A 66 7.92 0.80 -9.77
C SER A 66 7.46 1.20 -8.37
N GLY A 67 7.77 2.45 -7.96
CA GLY A 67 7.33 3.01 -6.68
C GLY A 67 7.84 2.22 -5.47
N SER A 68 6.95 1.82 -4.57
CA SER A 68 7.24 1.05 -3.35
C SER A 68 7.85 -0.34 -3.62
N TYR A 69 7.83 -0.81 -4.87
CA TYR A 69 8.48 -2.06 -5.28
C TYR A 69 9.90 -1.85 -5.82
N THR A 70 10.38 -0.60 -5.92
CA THR A 70 11.76 -0.32 -6.33
C THR A 70 12.75 -0.99 -5.37
N GLY A 71 13.71 -1.72 -5.93
CA GLY A 71 14.67 -2.52 -5.17
C GLY A 71 14.33 -4.01 -5.11
N VAL A 72 13.11 -4.40 -5.47
CA VAL A 72 12.79 -5.81 -5.75
C VAL A 72 13.47 -6.20 -7.07
N GLY A 73 14.25 -7.29 -7.04
CA GLY A 73 14.91 -7.83 -8.22
C GLY A 73 13.91 -8.31 -9.28
N THR A 74 14.24 -8.14 -10.56
CA THR A 74 13.40 -8.53 -11.70
C THR A 74 14.09 -9.58 -12.58
N GLY A 75 13.31 -10.27 -13.40
CA GLY A 75 13.77 -11.32 -14.31
C GLY A 75 14.00 -12.66 -13.61
N MET A 76 14.77 -13.55 -14.23
CA MET A 76 15.03 -14.90 -13.70
C MET A 76 15.84 -14.90 -12.39
N SER A 77 16.48 -13.78 -12.06
CA SER A 77 17.17 -13.57 -10.77
C SER A 77 16.28 -12.87 -9.73
N GLY A 78 15.03 -12.53 -10.08
CA GLY A 78 14.05 -11.96 -9.17
C GLY A 78 13.55 -12.98 -8.14
N PRO A 79 12.79 -12.53 -7.12
CA PRO A 79 12.23 -13.44 -6.13
C PRO A 79 11.22 -14.39 -6.79
N SER A 80 11.22 -15.64 -6.33
CA SER A 80 10.17 -16.60 -6.64
C SER A 80 8.89 -16.18 -5.94
N VAL A 81 7.79 -16.13 -6.69
CA VAL A 81 6.48 -15.73 -6.19
C VAL A 81 5.60 -16.95 -6.02
N THR A 82 4.99 -17.07 -4.84
CA THR A 82 3.98 -18.10 -4.60
C THR A 82 2.62 -17.53 -4.97
N MET A 83 1.89 -18.21 -5.85
CA MET A 83 0.51 -17.87 -6.20
C MET A 83 -0.45 -18.98 -5.78
N ASN A 84 -1.58 -18.59 -5.22
CA ASN A 84 -2.62 -19.53 -4.82
C ASN A 84 -3.57 -19.83 -5.99
N PRO A 85 -3.86 -21.11 -6.29
CA PRO A 85 -4.89 -21.50 -7.24
C PRO A 85 -6.27 -20.93 -6.88
N PHE A 86 -7.08 -20.61 -7.89
CA PHE A 86 -8.42 -20.06 -7.67
C PHE A 86 -9.36 -20.35 -8.84
N SER A 87 -10.66 -20.36 -8.55
CA SER A 87 -11.74 -20.42 -9.56
C SER A 87 -12.16 -19.02 -9.96
N PHE A 88 -12.33 -18.77 -11.25
CA PHE A 88 -12.70 -17.46 -11.79
C PHE A 88 -14.05 -17.45 -12.51
N ASN A 89 -14.66 -18.61 -12.76
CA ASN A 89 -15.99 -18.71 -13.37
C ASN A 89 -16.80 -19.92 -12.84
N PRO A 90 -17.65 -19.75 -11.81
CA PRO A 90 -17.88 -18.52 -11.06
C PRO A 90 -16.72 -18.20 -10.09
N PHE A 91 -16.51 -16.92 -9.82
CA PHE A 91 -15.67 -16.47 -8.71
C PHE A 91 -16.49 -16.49 -7.42
N SER A 92 -16.20 -17.43 -6.52
CA SER A 92 -17.06 -17.72 -5.36
C SER A 92 -16.59 -17.10 -4.05
N SER A 93 -15.34 -16.66 -3.94
CA SER A 93 -14.78 -16.09 -2.71
C SER A 93 -13.46 -15.36 -2.98
N SER A 94 -13.08 -14.46 -2.06
CA SER A 94 -11.78 -13.77 -2.07
C SER A 94 -10.61 -14.75 -1.96
N VAL A 95 -9.47 -14.41 -2.55
CA VAL A 95 -8.22 -15.18 -2.48
C VAL A 95 -7.19 -14.38 -1.68
N THR A 96 -6.86 -14.86 -0.48
CA THR A 96 -6.03 -14.13 0.49
C THR A 96 -4.90 -15.02 1.04
N PRO A 97 -3.64 -14.80 0.66
CA PRO A 97 -3.20 -13.97 -0.47
C PRO A 97 -3.45 -14.65 -1.81
N LEU A 98 -3.66 -13.87 -2.86
CA LEU A 98 -3.56 -14.33 -4.25
C LEU A 98 -2.10 -14.66 -4.60
N TRP A 99 -1.19 -13.78 -4.21
CA TRP A 99 0.25 -13.99 -4.37
C TRP A 99 1.04 -13.43 -3.20
N THR A 100 2.20 -14.04 -2.92
CA THR A 100 3.14 -13.60 -1.87
C THR A 100 4.58 -13.95 -2.21
N PHE A 101 5.51 -13.09 -1.79
CA PHE A 101 6.95 -13.36 -1.83
C PHE A 101 7.70 -12.51 -0.81
N MET A 102 8.96 -12.88 -0.56
CA MET A 102 9.88 -12.09 0.25
C MET A 102 11.02 -11.53 -0.60
N SER A 103 11.41 -10.29 -0.32
CA SER A 103 12.58 -9.66 -0.94
C SER A 103 13.21 -8.66 0.02
N ALA A 104 14.53 -8.75 0.20
CA ALA A 104 15.31 -7.86 1.08
C ALA A 104 14.72 -7.70 2.50
N GLY A 105 14.18 -8.77 3.08
CA GLY A 105 13.60 -8.76 4.43
C GLY A 105 12.15 -8.27 4.52
N ASN A 106 11.56 -7.81 3.42
CA ASN A 106 10.15 -7.41 3.36
C ASN A 106 9.29 -8.52 2.76
N THR A 107 8.07 -8.66 3.27
CA THR A 107 7.02 -9.51 2.68
C THR A 107 6.11 -8.64 1.82
N TYR A 108 5.83 -9.11 0.60
CA TYR A 108 4.95 -8.48 -0.36
C TYR A 108 3.81 -9.44 -0.67
N SER A 109 2.56 -8.98 -0.62
CA SER A 109 1.41 -9.80 -1.03
C SER A 109 0.25 -8.97 -1.58
N PHE A 110 -0.69 -9.66 -2.22
CA PHE A 110 -1.95 -9.08 -2.67
C PHE A 110 -3.10 -10.02 -2.39
N ASP A 111 -4.18 -9.46 -1.86
CA ASP A 111 -5.43 -10.14 -1.56
C ASP A 111 -6.46 -9.80 -2.63
N LEU A 112 -6.96 -10.79 -3.38
CA LEU A 112 -7.97 -10.58 -4.42
C LEU A 112 -9.37 -10.65 -3.82
N THR A 113 -10.14 -9.57 -3.94
CA THR A 113 -11.49 -9.49 -3.35
C THR A 113 -12.59 -9.56 -4.41
N VAL A 114 -12.40 -8.89 -5.55
CA VAL A 114 -13.36 -8.87 -6.65
C VAL A 114 -12.64 -9.32 -7.92
N LEU A 115 -13.34 -10.09 -8.74
CA LEU A 115 -12.87 -10.52 -10.04
C LEU A 115 -13.99 -10.41 -11.08
N SER A 116 -13.62 -10.01 -12.29
CA SER A 116 -14.46 -9.97 -13.48
C SER A 116 -13.72 -10.59 -14.66
N LEU A 117 -14.39 -11.52 -15.34
CA LEU A 117 -13.95 -12.07 -16.62
C LEU A 117 -14.24 -11.07 -17.74
N THR A 118 -13.21 -10.52 -18.38
CA THR A 118 -13.39 -9.54 -19.47
C THR A 118 -13.23 -10.15 -20.84
N GLN A 119 -12.42 -11.19 -20.98
CA GLN A 119 -12.26 -11.93 -22.23
C GLN A 119 -11.95 -13.39 -21.94
N GLN A 120 -12.61 -14.30 -22.67
CA GLN A 120 -12.23 -15.71 -22.75
C GLN A 120 -12.52 -16.22 -24.16
N GLY A 121 -11.54 -16.89 -24.76
CA GLY A 121 -11.64 -17.41 -26.13
C GLY A 121 -10.48 -16.96 -27.01
N ASN A 122 -10.41 -17.49 -28.23
CA ASN A 122 -9.31 -17.22 -29.18
C ASN A 122 -7.91 -17.42 -28.58
N ASN A 123 -7.78 -18.42 -27.69
CA ASN A 123 -6.54 -18.76 -26.97
C ASN A 123 -6.07 -17.65 -26.03
N THR A 124 -6.98 -16.77 -25.60
CA THR A 124 -6.72 -15.67 -24.68
C THR A 124 -7.71 -15.67 -23.53
N LEU A 125 -7.25 -15.25 -22.37
CA LEU A 125 -8.05 -14.97 -21.19
C LEU A 125 -7.58 -13.67 -20.58
N THR A 126 -8.52 -12.77 -20.30
CA THR A 126 -8.26 -11.55 -19.53
C THR A 126 -9.21 -11.51 -18.34
N LEU A 127 -8.62 -11.34 -17.17
CA LEU A 127 -9.32 -11.17 -15.90
C LEU A 127 -8.92 -9.80 -15.33
N ASN A 128 -9.91 -9.09 -14.82
CA ASN A 128 -9.69 -7.90 -14.01
C ASN A 128 -10.16 -8.16 -12.60
N GLY A 129 -9.60 -7.47 -11.63
CA GLY A 129 -9.98 -7.58 -10.24
C GLY A 129 -9.53 -6.41 -9.40
N THR A 130 -9.97 -6.40 -8.15
CA THR A 130 -9.56 -5.43 -7.15
C THR A 130 -9.30 -6.13 -5.83
N GLY A 131 -8.47 -5.52 -5.00
CA GLY A 131 -7.97 -6.16 -3.81
C GLY A 131 -7.16 -5.23 -2.92
N THR A 132 -6.36 -5.80 -2.03
CA THR A 132 -5.51 -5.07 -1.09
C THR A 132 -4.06 -5.49 -1.27
N LEU A 133 -3.17 -4.52 -1.41
CA LEU A 133 -1.72 -4.70 -1.45
C LEU A 133 -1.16 -4.61 -0.04
N HIS A 134 -0.17 -5.47 0.24
CA HIS A 134 0.54 -5.50 1.51
C HIS A 134 2.05 -5.47 1.25
N ILE A 135 2.76 -4.61 2.01
CA ILE A 135 4.22 -4.57 2.10
C ILE A 135 4.58 -4.36 3.57
N THR A 136 5.52 -5.14 4.10
CA THR A 136 6.02 -4.96 5.47
C THR A 136 6.40 -3.51 5.74
N GLY A 137 5.80 -2.89 6.77
CA GLY A 137 6.07 -1.51 7.16
C GLY A 137 5.30 -0.44 6.38
N PHE A 138 4.42 -0.82 5.45
CA PHE A 138 3.52 0.08 4.72
C PHE A 138 2.08 -0.08 5.19
N THR A 139 1.25 0.92 4.89
CA THR A 139 -0.21 0.81 5.05
C THR A 139 -0.77 -0.11 3.98
N ASP A 140 -1.67 -1.01 4.38
CA ASP A 140 -2.48 -1.80 3.47
C ASP A 140 -3.24 -0.88 2.50
N THR A 141 -3.11 -1.16 1.20
CA THR A 141 -3.44 -0.17 0.18
C THR A 141 -4.30 -0.81 -0.93
N PRO A 142 -5.50 -0.28 -1.26
CA PRO A 142 -6.42 -0.93 -2.21
C PRO A 142 -5.93 -0.94 -3.67
N GLY A 143 -5.56 -2.08 -4.23
CA GLY A 143 -5.02 -2.18 -5.58
C GLY A 143 -5.99 -2.72 -6.63
N THR A 144 -5.74 -2.42 -7.89
CA THR A 144 -6.32 -3.13 -9.04
C THR A 144 -5.48 -4.36 -9.40
N TRP A 145 -6.07 -5.31 -10.11
CA TRP A 145 -5.39 -6.50 -10.62
C TRP A 145 -5.86 -6.77 -12.03
N VAL A 146 -4.91 -7.02 -12.93
CA VAL A 146 -5.16 -7.48 -14.29
C VAL A 146 -4.37 -8.75 -14.48
N PHE A 147 -4.95 -9.73 -15.13
CA PHE A 147 -4.29 -10.97 -15.48
C PHE A 147 -4.62 -11.31 -16.91
N THR A 148 -3.59 -11.58 -17.70
CA THR A 148 -3.72 -12.08 -19.06
C THR A 148 -3.08 -13.46 -19.14
N ALA A 149 -3.69 -14.40 -19.86
CA ALA A 149 -3.12 -15.70 -20.13
C ALA A 149 -3.36 -16.10 -21.58
N ASN A 150 -2.45 -16.89 -22.14
CA ASN A 150 -2.58 -17.42 -23.48
C ASN A 150 -1.99 -18.83 -23.59
N ASN A 151 -2.60 -19.66 -24.45
CA ASN A 151 -2.15 -21.04 -24.70
C ASN A 151 -0.85 -21.13 -25.54
N LEU A 152 -0.28 -20.02 -26.00
CA LEU A 152 0.88 -20.03 -26.91
C LEU A 152 2.22 -19.96 -26.17
N SER A 153 2.23 -19.44 -24.95
CA SER A 153 3.47 -19.25 -24.17
C SER A 153 3.29 -19.49 -22.67
N ASP A 154 2.09 -19.92 -22.24
CA ASP A 154 1.71 -20.13 -20.83
C ASP A 154 2.10 -18.98 -19.90
N THR A 155 2.23 -17.77 -20.44
CA THR A 155 2.77 -16.61 -19.71
C THR A 155 1.64 -15.69 -19.29
N PHE A 156 1.74 -15.15 -18.08
CA PHE A 156 0.83 -14.10 -17.60
C PHE A 156 1.54 -12.77 -17.32
N SER A 157 0.77 -11.69 -17.29
CA SER A 157 1.22 -10.37 -16.83
C SER A 157 0.21 -9.79 -15.85
N PHE A 158 0.71 -9.16 -14.78
CA PHE A 158 -0.10 -8.47 -13.77
C PHE A 158 0.41 -7.04 -13.51
N SER A 159 -0.51 -6.16 -13.09
CA SER A 159 -0.19 -4.86 -12.52
C SER A 159 -1.17 -4.53 -11.41
N SER A 160 -0.65 -4.03 -10.29
CA SER A 160 -1.40 -3.34 -9.26
C SER A 160 -0.87 -1.94 -9.08
N SER A 161 -1.77 -0.96 -8.92
CA SER A 161 -1.38 0.43 -8.74
C SER A 161 -2.34 1.16 -7.82
N ASN A 162 -1.79 2.16 -7.11
CA ASN A 162 -2.54 3.07 -6.28
C ASN A 162 -2.18 4.51 -6.62
N GLY A 163 -3.20 5.30 -6.98
CA GLY A 163 -3.14 6.75 -6.83
C GLY A 163 -3.26 7.07 -5.34
N ALA A 164 -2.23 7.68 -4.76
CA ALA A 164 -2.20 8.03 -3.35
C ALA A 164 -3.43 8.86 -2.97
N VAL A 165 -4.35 8.29 -2.18
CA VAL A 165 -5.38 9.08 -1.51
C VAL A 165 -4.78 9.49 -0.17
N GLY A 166 -4.34 10.74 -0.08
CA GLY A 166 -3.85 11.30 1.17
C GLY A 166 -4.93 11.18 2.24
N VAL A 167 -4.71 10.32 3.24
CA VAL A 167 -5.58 10.22 4.40
C VAL A 167 -5.33 11.47 5.26
N PRO A 168 -6.37 12.23 5.64
CA PRO A 168 -6.19 13.41 6.47
C PRO A 168 -5.57 13.05 7.83
N ASP A 169 -4.47 13.70 8.16
CA ASP A 169 -3.72 13.62 9.41
C ASP A 169 -4.47 14.32 10.55
N SER A 170 -5.57 13.71 10.98
CA SER A 170 -6.44 14.24 12.04
C SER A 170 -5.79 14.28 13.43
N GLY A 171 -4.70 13.54 13.65
CA GLY A 171 -4.03 13.46 14.96
C GLY A 171 -3.16 14.67 15.30
N SER A 172 -2.37 15.16 14.35
CA SER A 172 -1.44 16.28 14.58
C SER A 172 -2.14 17.63 14.57
N ALA A 173 -3.19 17.80 13.77
CA ALA A 173 -4.01 19.01 13.79
C ALA A 173 -4.69 19.23 15.15
N VAL A 174 -5.22 18.17 15.76
CA VAL A 174 -5.85 18.24 17.11
C VAL A 174 -4.82 18.50 18.19
N ALA A 175 -3.63 17.88 18.12
CA ALA A 175 -2.55 18.14 19.06
C ALA A 175 -2.04 19.59 18.98
N LEU A 176 -1.85 20.14 17.78
CA LEU A 176 -1.47 21.55 17.59
C LEU A 176 -2.55 22.51 18.09
N LEU A 177 -3.83 22.19 17.85
CA LEU A 177 -4.94 22.99 18.38
C LEU A 177 -4.96 22.97 19.92
N GLY A 178 -4.77 21.81 20.53
CA GLY A 178 -4.68 21.67 21.99
C GLY A 178 -3.52 22.48 22.59
N ILE A 179 -2.34 22.44 21.97
CA ILE A 179 -1.16 23.20 22.41
C ILE A 179 -1.37 24.71 22.21
N ALA A 180 -1.96 25.13 21.08
CA ALA A 180 -2.25 26.54 20.82
C ALA A 180 -3.21 27.11 21.88
N LEU A 181 -4.27 26.36 22.23
CA LEU A 181 -5.22 26.75 23.28
C LEU A 181 -4.57 26.79 24.66
N ALA A 182 -3.71 25.81 24.99
CA ALA A 182 -2.95 25.80 26.24
C ALA A 182 -1.97 27.00 26.34
N GLY A 183 -1.31 27.36 25.23
CA GLY A 183 -0.43 28.52 25.14
C GLY A 183 -1.18 29.85 25.34
N ILE A 184 -2.34 30.00 24.72
CA ILE A 184 -3.20 31.19 24.87
C ILE A 184 -3.65 31.36 26.33
N GLU A 185 -4.07 30.28 26.98
CA GLU A 185 -4.48 30.30 28.39
C GLU A 185 -3.30 30.61 29.33
N GLY A 186 -2.10 30.09 29.03
CA GLY A 186 -0.87 30.44 29.75
C GLY A 186 -0.56 31.94 29.71
N VAL A 187 -0.65 32.56 28.53
CA VAL A 187 -0.45 34.01 28.37
C VAL A 187 -1.52 34.80 29.12
N ARG A 188 -2.79 34.38 29.07
CA ARG A 188 -3.89 35.03 29.80
C ARG A 188 -3.64 35.06 31.31
N ARG A 189 -3.17 33.97 31.91
CA ARG A 189 -2.89 33.90 33.35
C ARG A 189 -1.77 34.84 33.79
N VAL A 190 -0.69 34.93 32.99
CA VAL A 190 0.44 35.83 33.28
C VAL A 190 0.01 37.30 33.20
N LEU A 191 -0.82 37.67 32.23
CA LEU A 191 -1.33 39.04 32.10
C LEU A 191 -2.26 39.44 33.26
N ARG A 192 -3.04 38.49 33.80
CA ARG A 192 -3.87 38.73 34.99
C ARG A 192 -3.03 38.90 36.26
N ALA A 193 -2.02 38.07 36.47
CA ALA A 193 -1.13 38.15 37.63
C ALA A 193 -0.28 39.43 37.68
N ARG A 194 -0.09 40.11 36.54
CA ARG A 194 0.61 41.40 36.46
C ARG A 194 -0.30 42.62 36.68
N ARG A 195 -1.61 42.42 36.77
CA ARG A 195 -2.61 43.49 36.99
C ARG A 195 -3.12 43.54 38.43
N SER A 196 -2.82 42.55 39.26
CA SER A 196 -2.95 42.58 40.72
C SER A 196 -1.68 43.14 41.36
#